data_AF-A0A6B2G2R1-F1
#
_entry.id   AF-A0A6B2G2R1-F1
#
_cell.length_a   1.000
_cell.length_b   1.000
_cell.length_c   1.000
_cell.angle_alpha   90.00
_cell.angle_beta   90.00
_cell.angle_gamma   90.00
#
_symmetry.space_group_name_H-M   'P 1'
#
loop_
_entity.id
_entity.type
_entity.pdbx_description
1 polymer ?
#
loop_
_entity_poly.entity_id
_entity_poly.type
_entity_poly.pdbx_seq_one_letter_code
_entity_poly.pdbx_strand_id
1 'polypeptide(L)'
;VPSLTPARAHYKYTFFDTTISFKFLPLHYILPKNEGSIILLFEFLSIPSIMEIFLAVLTERKIMIHAYHSSIIMTIAEALINLIFPFSWQCPYIPLCPLQLSCIINAPLPFICGVSTQYFDTQIPPDDVVCIDLENKRIRGVHVKYQNRVNLPQKSQEIMMKKLNEIYMKMIENDILNEQSRILNYSKDSIDKTNLKVFRFFCPE
;
A
#
# COMPACT_ATOMS: atom_id res chain seq x y z
N VAL A 1 28.78 26.14 5.18
CA VAL A 1 28.71 25.22 4.00
C VAL A 1 27.44 25.57 3.24
N PRO A 2 27.47 25.85 1.93
CA PRO A 2 26.25 26.24 1.22
C PRO A 2 25.28 25.06 1.22
N SER A 3 24.08 25.26 1.75
CA SER A 3 23.02 24.26 1.72
C SER A 3 22.56 24.07 0.28
N LEU A 4 22.85 22.91 -0.31
CA LEU A 4 22.20 22.47 -1.54
C LEU A 4 20.70 22.32 -1.23
N THR A 5 19.87 23.23 -1.73
CA THR A 5 18.43 23.03 -1.73
C THR A 5 18.15 21.71 -2.47
N PRO A 6 17.42 20.74 -1.87
CA PRO A 6 17.26 19.39 -2.42
C PRO A 6 16.71 19.34 -3.86
N ALA A 7 16.02 20.40 -4.30
CA ALA A 7 15.28 20.50 -5.56
C ALA A 7 16.09 20.28 -6.86
N ARG A 8 17.42 20.16 -6.82
CA ARG A 8 18.28 19.94 -8.01
C ARG A 8 19.31 18.81 -7.86
N ALA A 9 19.19 17.95 -6.87
CA ALA A 9 20.16 16.86 -6.69
C ALA A 9 20.03 15.81 -7.81
N HIS A 10 21.07 15.68 -8.63
CA HIS A 10 21.21 14.59 -9.60
C HIS A 10 22.25 13.61 -9.06
N TYR A 11 21.83 12.41 -8.68
CA TYR A 11 22.73 11.35 -8.24
C TYR A 11 23.11 10.50 -9.45
N LYS A 12 24.40 10.29 -9.67
CA LYS A 12 24.90 9.37 -10.69
C LYS A 12 25.70 8.28 -9.99
N TYR A 13 25.30 7.04 -10.20
CA TYR A 13 26.04 5.86 -9.76
C TYR A 13 26.59 5.17 -11.00
N THR A 14 27.90 4.99 -11.06
CA THR A 14 28.56 4.28 -12.15
C THR A 14 29.00 2.91 -11.65
N PHE A 15 28.48 1.86 -12.28
CA PHE A 15 28.87 0.47 -12.05
C PHE A 15 29.51 -0.06 -13.32
N PHE A 16 30.80 -0.38 -13.24
CA PHE A 16 31.62 -0.75 -14.39
C PHE A 16 31.53 0.34 -15.48
N ASP A 17 30.82 0.06 -16.56
CA ASP A 17 30.59 0.88 -17.75
C ASP A 17 29.16 1.43 -17.85
N THR A 18 28.28 1.09 -16.90
CA THR A 18 26.89 1.58 -16.85
C THR A 18 26.75 2.69 -15.82
N THR A 19 26.17 3.83 -16.22
CA THR A 19 25.83 4.91 -15.29
C THR A 19 24.33 5.02 -15.13
N ILE A 20 23.84 4.86 -13.90
CA ILE A 20 22.44 5.06 -13.52
C ILE A 20 22.31 6.45 -12.90
N SER A 21 21.42 7.29 -13.47
CA SER A 21 21.17 8.65 -12.96
C SER A 21 19.79 8.78 -12.33
N PHE A 22 19.73 9.27 -11.09
CA PHE A 22 18.51 9.63 -10.38
C PHE A 22 18.40 11.15 -10.31
N LYS A 23 17.22 11.70 -10.61
CA LYS A 23 16.91 13.12 -10.35
C LYS A 23 16.00 13.20 -9.13
N PHE A 24 16.43 13.93 -8.11
CA PHE A 24 15.56 14.31 -7.00
C PHE A 24 14.54 15.32 -7.54
N LEU A 25 13.25 14.97 -7.46
CA LEU A 25 12.18 15.88 -7.80
C LEU A 25 11.75 16.63 -6.53
N PRO A 26 11.41 17.92 -6.60
CA PRO A 26 10.92 18.65 -5.43
C PRO A 26 9.73 17.93 -4.82
N LEU A 27 9.69 17.83 -3.48
CA LEU A 27 8.65 17.15 -2.70
C LEU A 27 7.25 17.79 -2.85
N HIS A 28 7.15 18.93 -3.52
CA HIS A 28 5.90 19.69 -3.61
C HIS A 28 4.98 19.09 -4.71
N TYR A 29 3.97 18.36 -4.27
CA TYR A 29 2.74 18.01 -5.01
C TYR A 29 2.89 17.16 -6.29
N ILE A 30 3.84 16.22 -6.31
CA ILE A 30 3.88 15.20 -7.38
C ILE A 30 3.04 14.01 -6.90
N LEU A 31 2.04 13.60 -7.69
CA LEU A 31 1.31 12.36 -7.46
C LEU A 31 2.29 11.19 -7.22
N PRO A 32 2.01 10.28 -6.26
CA PRO A 32 2.88 9.14 -6.04
C PRO A 32 3.10 8.38 -7.36
N LYS A 33 4.36 8.34 -7.82
CA LYS A 33 4.73 7.71 -9.11
C LYS A 33 4.72 6.19 -9.07
N ASN A 34 4.31 5.59 -7.96
CA ASN A 34 4.36 4.14 -7.79
C ASN A 34 3.10 3.50 -8.37
N GLU A 35 2.92 3.66 -9.69
CA GLU A 35 1.78 3.15 -10.46
C GLU A 35 1.60 1.64 -10.26
N GLY A 36 2.70 0.89 -10.19
CA GLY A 36 2.68 -0.57 -9.97
C GLY A 36 2.00 -0.98 -8.66
N SER A 37 2.13 -0.17 -7.60
CA SER A 37 1.49 -0.47 -6.31
C SER A 37 -0.03 -0.36 -6.35
N ILE A 38 -0.54 0.67 -7.03
CA ILE A 38 -1.97 0.91 -7.19
C ILE A 38 -2.58 -0.12 -8.13
N ILE A 39 -1.88 -0.47 -9.22
CA ILE A 39 -2.34 -1.49 -10.16
C ILE A 39 -2.54 -2.84 -9.45
N LEU A 40 -1.58 -3.27 -8.64
CA LEU A 40 -1.71 -4.50 -7.86
C LEU A 40 -2.91 -4.46 -6.90
N LEU A 41 -3.21 -3.29 -6.30
CA LEU A 41 -4.39 -3.16 -5.46
C LEU A 41 -5.68 -3.54 -6.21
N PHE A 42 -5.83 -3.09 -7.46
CA PHE A 42 -6.96 -3.45 -8.32
C PHE A 42 -6.95 -4.90 -8.80
N GLU A 43 -5.77 -5.53 -8.91
CA GLU A 43 -5.67 -6.97 -9.26
C GLU A 43 -6.10 -7.88 -8.10
N PHE A 44 -5.84 -7.46 -6.86
CA PHE A 44 -6.13 -8.25 -5.66
C PHE A 44 -7.48 -7.94 -5.01
N LEU A 45 -8.01 -6.73 -5.15
CA LEU A 45 -9.20 -6.28 -4.42
C LEU A 45 -10.24 -5.65 -5.34
N SER A 46 -11.51 -5.89 -5.01
CA SER A 46 -12.63 -5.28 -5.73
C SER A 46 -12.74 -3.78 -5.41
N ILE A 47 -13.35 -3.01 -6.31
CA ILE A 47 -13.54 -1.57 -6.12
C ILE A 47 -14.31 -1.25 -4.82
N PRO A 48 -15.40 -1.97 -4.45
CA PRO A 48 -16.05 -1.76 -3.15
C PRO A 48 -15.10 -1.97 -1.96
N SER A 49 -14.29 -3.03 -1.99
CA SER A 49 -13.28 -3.30 -0.97
C SER A 49 -12.25 -2.18 -0.88
N ILE A 50 -11.79 -1.66 -2.03
CA ILE A 50 -10.85 -0.52 -2.08
C ILE A 50 -11.47 0.72 -1.44
N MET A 51 -12.77 1.00 -1.66
CA MET A 51 -13.45 2.12 -1.01
C MET A 51 -13.54 1.96 0.51
N GLU A 52 -13.80 0.74 0.99
CA GLU A 52 -13.82 0.44 2.42
C GLU A 52 -12.43 0.64 3.06
N ILE A 53 -11.38 0.17 2.39
CA ILE A 53 -10.00 0.37 2.85
C ILE A 53 -9.63 1.85 2.81
N PHE A 54 -9.99 2.56 1.75
CA PHE A 54 -9.74 4.00 1.65
C PHE A 54 -10.37 4.75 2.82
N LEU A 55 -11.61 4.44 3.17
CA LEU A 55 -12.26 4.99 4.36
C LEU A 55 -11.55 4.57 5.65
N ALA A 56 -11.13 3.30 5.77
CA ALA A 56 -10.40 2.80 6.94
C ALA A 56 -9.07 3.54 7.15
N VAL A 57 -8.35 3.85 6.07
CA VAL A 57 -7.10 4.62 6.14
C VAL A 57 -7.39 6.09 6.49
N LEU A 58 -8.38 6.73 5.85
CA LEU A 58 -8.74 8.13 6.18
C LEU A 58 -9.27 8.30 7.62
N THR A 59 -9.83 7.24 8.21
CA THR A 59 -10.35 7.25 9.58
C THR A 59 -9.40 6.65 10.60
N GLU A 60 -8.14 6.42 10.21
CA GLU A 60 -7.09 5.87 11.08
C GLU A 60 -7.55 4.62 11.81
N ARG A 61 -8.06 3.61 11.09
CA ARG A 61 -8.42 2.32 11.69
C ARG A 61 -7.18 1.44 11.87
N LYS A 62 -7.32 0.41 12.71
CA LYS A 62 -6.36 -0.70 12.78
C LYS A 62 -6.49 -1.54 11.52
N ILE A 63 -5.45 -1.59 10.70
CA ILE A 63 -5.44 -2.29 9.42
C ILE A 63 -4.35 -3.34 9.44
N MET A 64 -4.73 -4.57 9.12
CA MET A 64 -3.82 -5.71 9.03
C MET A 64 -3.92 -6.30 7.63
N ILE A 65 -2.79 -6.42 6.93
CA ILE A 65 -2.70 -7.02 5.60
C ILE A 65 -2.05 -8.39 5.75
N HIS A 66 -2.57 -9.41 5.09
CA HIS A 66 -1.89 -10.71 5.04
C HIS A 66 -1.92 -11.36 3.65
N ALA A 67 -0.80 -11.99 3.31
CA ALA A 67 -0.58 -12.81 2.11
C ALA A 67 0.54 -13.82 2.35
N TYR A 68 0.68 -14.84 1.51
CA TYR A 68 1.83 -15.74 1.53
C TYR A 68 3.12 -15.03 1.12
N HIS A 69 3.05 -14.16 0.11
CA HIS A 69 4.20 -13.44 -0.43
C HIS A 69 4.36 -12.04 0.18
N SER A 70 5.44 -11.85 0.94
CA SER A 70 5.79 -10.57 1.59
C SER A 70 5.92 -9.39 0.63
N SER A 71 6.37 -9.62 -0.61
CA SER A 71 6.46 -8.58 -1.64
C SER A 71 5.11 -7.96 -1.97
N ILE A 72 4.06 -8.79 -2.03
CA ILE A 72 2.69 -8.34 -2.27
C ILE A 72 2.21 -7.50 -1.08
N ILE A 73 2.45 -7.97 0.14
CA ILE A 73 2.08 -7.24 1.36
C ILE A 73 2.69 -5.83 1.37
N MET A 74 4.00 -5.71 1.14
CA MET A 74 4.69 -4.42 1.08
C MET A 74 4.10 -3.50 0.01
N THR A 75 3.82 -4.07 -1.17
CA THR A 75 3.34 -3.30 -2.31
C THR A 75 1.92 -2.79 -2.08
N ILE A 76 1.03 -3.64 -1.56
CA ILE A 76 -0.32 -3.22 -1.17
C ILE A 76 -0.27 -2.20 -0.04
N ALA A 77 0.54 -2.42 1.00
CA ALA A 77 0.70 -1.48 2.10
C ALA A 77 1.15 -0.10 1.61
N GLU A 78 2.09 -0.04 0.67
CA GLU A 78 2.52 1.21 0.05
C GLU A 78 1.41 1.86 -0.77
N ALA A 79 0.63 1.08 -1.52
CA ALA A 79 -0.52 1.57 -2.26
C ALA A 79 -1.55 2.24 -1.33
N LEU A 80 -1.78 1.69 -0.14
CA LEU A 80 -2.68 2.27 0.86
C LEU A 80 -2.23 3.65 1.36
N ILE A 81 -0.92 3.82 1.59
CA ILE A 81 -0.39 5.13 1.99
C ILE A 81 -0.48 6.13 0.83
N ASN A 82 -0.24 5.68 -0.40
CA ASN A 82 -0.33 6.52 -1.59
C ASN A 82 -1.78 6.93 -1.92
N LEU A 83 -2.76 6.09 -1.59
CA LEU A 83 -4.19 6.35 -1.81
C LEU A 83 -4.69 7.62 -1.12
N ILE A 84 -4.13 7.97 0.04
CA ILE A 84 -4.54 9.14 0.82
C ILE A 84 -3.78 10.41 0.47
N PHE A 85 -2.93 10.41 -0.56
CA PHE A 85 -2.28 11.65 -1.02
C PHE A 85 -3.32 12.78 -1.21
N PRO A 86 -3.04 14.01 -0.74
CA PRO A 86 -1.76 14.53 -0.23
C PRO A 86 -1.54 14.34 1.28
N PHE A 87 -2.43 13.61 1.97
CA PHE A 87 -2.24 13.29 3.38
C PHE A 87 -1.11 12.27 3.56
N SER A 88 -0.52 12.28 4.75
CA SER A 88 0.47 11.30 5.17
C SER A 88 -0.09 10.52 6.35
N TRP A 89 0.09 9.21 6.34
CA TRP A 89 -0.26 8.36 7.48
C TRP A 89 0.62 8.70 8.68
N GLN A 90 0.02 8.96 9.84
CA GLN A 90 0.74 9.42 11.05
C GLN A 90 0.91 8.33 12.10
N CYS A 91 0.22 7.19 11.97
CA CYS A 91 0.25 6.12 12.95
C CYS A 91 1.37 5.10 12.62
N PRO A 92 1.66 4.13 13.52
CA PRO A 92 2.61 3.07 13.22
C PRO A 92 2.33 2.37 11.88
N TYR A 93 3.38 2.23 11.07
CA TYR A 93 3.36 1.60 9.76
C TYR A 93 4.46 0.52 9.70
N ILE A 94 4.04 -0.74 9.70
CA ILE A 94 4.92 -1.91 9.75
C ILE A 94 4.51 -2.89 8.63
N PRO A 95 4.82 -2.58 7.36
CA PRO A 95 4.33 -3.36 6.20
C PRO A 95 4.81 -4.81 6.19
N LEU A 96 5.88 -5.14 6.92
CA LEU A 96 6.26 -6.51 7.25
C LEU A 96 6.55 -6.56 8.76
N CYS A 97 5.57 -7.03 9.52
CA CYS A 97 5.64 -7.17 10.96
C CYS A 97 6.38 -8.46 11.31
N PRO A 98 7.52 -8.38 12.03
CA PRO A 98 8.16 -9.55 12.62
C PRO A 98 7.20 -10.29 13.56
N LEU A 99 7.27 -11.62 13.60
CA LEU A 99 6.40 -12.43 14.45
C LEU A 99 6.46 -12.03 15.94
N GLN A 100 7.63 -11.60 16.41
CA GLN A 100 7.85 -11.14 17.78
C GLN A 100 7.04 -9.86 18.12
N LEU A 101 6.60 -9.10 17.11
CA LEU A 101 5.77 -7.92 17.25
C LEU A 101 4.29 -8.18 16.93
N SER A 102 3.88 -9.45 16.78
CA SER A 102 2.48 -9.84 16.50
C SER A 102 1.48 -9.26 17.50
N CYS A 103 1.89 -9.04 18.76
CA CYS A 103 1.04 -8.43 19.78
C CYS A 103 0.53 -7.02 19.42
N ILE A 104 1.11 -6.34 18.41
CA ILE A 104 0.64 -5.05 17.90
C ILE A 104 -0.82 -5.09 17.47
N ILE A 105 -1.35 -6.24 17.05
CA ILE A 105 -2.77 -6.36 16.66
C ILE A 105 -3.73 -6.00 17.81
N ASN A 106 -3.27 -6.12 19.05
CA ASN A 106 -4.02 -5.79 20.27
C ASN A 106 -3.76 -4.36 20.77
N ALA A 107 -2.93 -3.57 20.06
CA ALA A 107 -2.62 -2.21 20.47
C ALA A 107 -3.91 -1.37 20.52
N PRO A 108 -4.06 -0.45 21.49
CA PRO A 108 -5.26 0.40 21.61
C PRO A 108 -5.28 1.55 20.58
N LEU A 109 -4.19 1.71 19.81
CA LEU A 109 -3.99 2.78 18.84
C LEU A 109 -4.09 2.25 17.38
N PRO A 110 -4.37 3.13 16.40
CA PRO A 110 -4.37 2.77 14.99
C PRO A 110 -3.01 2.29 14.50
N PHE A 111 -3.00 1.41 13.49
CA PHE A 111 -1.78 0.96 12.85
C PHE A 111 -2.09 0.44 11.44
N ILE A 112 -1.08 0.39 10.59
CA ILE A 112 -1.06 -0.47 9.41
C ILE A 112 0.07 -1.47 9.61
N CYS A 113 -0.25 -2.76 9.62
CA CYS A 113 0.75 -3.82 9.69
C CYS A 113 0.51 -4.90 8.62
N GLY A 114 1.59 -5.54 8.20
CA GLY A 114 1.53 -6.67 7.28
C GLY A 114 2.10 -7.92 7.91
N VAL A 115 1.43 -9.07 7.77
CA VAL A 115 1.92 -10.35 8.29
C VAL A 115 1.86 -11.43 7.21
N SER A 116 2.80 -12.36 7.21
CA SER A 116 2.67 -13.53 6.33
C SER A 116 1.50 -14.40 6.77
N THR A 117 0.69 -14.87 5.81
CA THR A 117 -0.43 -15.79 6.06
C THR A 117 0.01 -17.05 6.81
N GLN A 118 1.26 -17.50 6.64
CA GLN A 118 1.83 -18.65 7.35
C GLN A 118 1.80 -18.50 8.87
N TYR A 119 1.78 -17.26 9.37
CA TYR A 119 1.74 -16.94 10.79
C TYR A 119 0.38 -16.43 11.24
N PHE A 120 -0.59 -16.33 10.33
CA PHE A 120 -1.92 -15.78 10.60
C PHE A 120 -2.74 -16.69 11.53
N ASP A 121 -2.51 -18.01 11.52
CA ASP A 121 -3.20 -18.96 12.40
C ASP A 121 -2.82 -18.84 13.87
N THR A 122 -1.75 -18.09 14.20
CA THR A 122 -1.25 -17.99 15.58
C THR A 122 -2.06 -17.04 16.45
N GLN A 123 -2.79 -16.07 15.87
CA GLN A 123 -3.57 -15.07 16.61
C GLN A 123 -4.81 -14.65 15.81
N ILE A 124 -5.99 -14.76 16.43
CA ILE A 124 -7.24 -14.27 15.84
C ILE A 124 -7.26 -12.74 15.96
N PRO A 125 -7.35 -11.98 14.86
CA PRO A 125 -7.42 -10.53 14.93
C PRO A 125 -8.67 -10.07 15.70
N PRO A 126 -8.56 -9.05 16.57
CA PRO A 126 -9.71 -8.44 17.23
C PRO A 126 -10.74 -7.87 16.24
N ASP A 127 -12.00 -7.77 16.68
CA ASP A 127 -13.13 -7.30 15.84
C ASP A 127 -12.98 -5.87 15.30
N ASP A 128 -12.16 -5.04 15.96
CA ASP A 128 -11.89 -3.66 15.56
C ASP A 128 -10.69 -3.53 14.59
N VAL A 129 -10.09 -4.65 14.17
CA VAL A 129 -9.04 -4.71 13.16
C VAL A 129 -9.64 -5.02 11.79
N VAL A 130 -9.43 -4.11 10.84
CA VAL A 130 -9.74 -4.32 9.42
C VAL A 130 -8.70 -5.24 8.82
N CYS A 131 -9.08 -6.48 8.57
CA CYS A 131 -8.19 -7.53 8.07
C CYS A 131 -8.35 -7.68 6.55
N ILE A 132 -7.31 -7.33 5.80
CA ILE A 132 -7.20 -7.43 4.34
C ILE A 132 -6.56 -8.78 4.01
N ASP A 133 -7.37 -9.71 3.52
CA ASP A 133 -6.97 -11.05 3.11
C ASP A 133 -6.76 -11.10 1.60
N LEU A 134 -5.49 -11.05 1.18
CA LEU A 134 -5.13 -11.00 -0.24
C LEU A 134 -5.24 -12.38 -0.92
N GLU A 135 -5.19 -13.47 -0.16
CA GLU A 135 -5.34 -14.83 -0.70
C GLU A 135 -6.77 -15.10 -1.13
N ASN A 136 -7.72 -14.70 -0.27
CA ASN A 136 -9.15 -14.88 -0.53
C ASN A 136 -9.81 -13.60 -1.08
N LYS A 137 -9.03 -12.56 -1.40
CA LYS A 137 -9.48 -11.28 -1.97
C LYS A 137 -10.65 -10.65 -1.20
N ARG A 138 -10.60 -10.67 0.12
CA ARG A 138 -11.70 -10.25 1.01
C ARG A 138 -11.23 -9.36 2.15
N ILE A 139 -12.17 -8.60 2.70
CA ILE A 139 -11.94 -7.81 3.92
C ILE A 139 -12.79 -8.40 5.05
N ARG A 140 -12.19 -8.57 6.24
CA ARG A 140 -12.85 -8.98 7.48
C ARG A 140 -12.73 -7.89 8.55
N GLY A 141 -13.55 -7.95 9.60
CA GLY A 141 -13.49 -7.01 10.73
C GLY A 141 -14.07 -5.63 10.45
N VAL A 142 -14.79 -5.48 9.33
CA VAL A 142 -15.48 -4.24 8.96
C VAL A 142 -16.81 -4.08 9.73
N HIS A 143 -17.20 -5.04 10.56
CA HIS A 143 -18.51 -5.13 11.18
C HIS A 143 -18.92 -3.86 11.97
N VAL A 144 -19.78 -3.06 11.33
CA VAL A 144 -20.95 -2.27 11.76
C VAL A 144 -20.91 -1.49 13.08
N LYS A 145 -20.39 -2.03 14.19
CA LYS A 145 -20.45 -1.38 15.51
C LYS A 145 -19.70 -0.03 15.55
N TYR A 146 -18.64 0.14 14.74
CA TYR A 146 -17.92 1.40 14.58
C TYR A 146 -18.21 2.14 13.26
N GLN A 147 -18.93 1.51 12.31
CA GLN A 147 -19.29 2.16 11.03
C GLN A 147 -20.40 3.22 11.19
N ASN A 148 -21.17 3.18 12.28
CA ASN A 148 -22.34 4.04 12.45
C ASN A 148 -22.05 5.55 12.65
N ARG A 149 -20.80 6.03 12.51
CA ARG A 149 -20.47 7.45 12.71
C ARG A 149 -19.76 8.15 11.56
N VAL A 150 -19.08 7.43 10.67
CA VAL A 150 -18.29 8.08 9.60
C VAL A 150 -18.46 7.33 8.28
N ASN A 151 -19.18 7.97 7.36
CA ASN A 151 -19.31 7.55 5.98
C ASN A 151 -18.69 8.62 5.08
N LEU A 152 -18.18 8.22 3.91
CA LEU A 152 -17.78 9.18 2.89
C LEU A 152 -19.01 9.98 2.43
N PRO A 153 -18.84 11.25 2.03
CA PRO A 153 -19.92 12.01 1.40
C PRO A 153 -20.45 11.29 0.16
N GLN A 154 -21.75 10.95 0.14
CA GLN A 154 -22.36 10.10 -0.90
C GLN A 154 -22.02 10.54 -2.32
N LYS A 155 -22.18 11.83 -2.64
CA LYS A 155 -21.87 12.37 -3.98
C LYS A 155 -20.41 12.13 -4.39
N SER A 156 -19.46 12.36 -3.47
CA SER A 156 -18.04 12.16 -3.74
C SER A 156 -17.72 10.67 -3.91
N GLN A 157 -18.35 9.81 -3.10
CA GLN A 157 -18.21 8.36 -3.19
C GLN A 157 -18.72 7.82 -4.52
N GLU A 158 -19.89 8.27 -4.98
CA GLU A 158 -20.47 7.87 -6.28
C GLU A 158 -19.56 8.27 -7.45
N ILE A 159 -19.04 9.50 -7.45
CA ILE A 159 -18.12 9.98 -8.47
C ILE A 159 -16.83 9.16 -8.48
N MET A 160 -16.26 8.88 -7.30
CA MET A 160 -15.05 8.08 -7.17
C MET A 160 -15.28 6.65 -7.65
N MET A 161 -16.37 6.01 -7.22
CA MET A 161 -16.75 4.67 -7.68
C MET A 161 -16.88 4.62 -9.20
N LYS A 162 -17.59 5.57 -9.80
CA LYS A 162 -17.75 5.63 -11.26
C LYS A 162 -16.40 5.72 -11.98
N LYS A 163 -15.53 6.65 -11.55
CA LYS A 163 -14.19 6.83 -12.14
C LYS A 163 -13.30 5.59 -11.96
N LEU A 164 -13.32 4.97 -10.78
CA LEU A 164 -12.55 3.76 -10.51
C LEU A 164 -13.00 2.60 -11.40
N ASN A 165 -14.31 2.45 -11.62
CA ASN A 165 -14.84 1.46 -12.56
C ASN A 165 -14.40 1.74 -14.00
N GLU A 166 -14.46 2.99 -14.46
CA GLU A 166 -13.98 3.38 -15.79
C GLU A 166 -12.49 3.07 -15.97
N ILE A 167 -11.66 3.32 -14.96
CA ILE A 167 -10.22 3.02 -14.99
C ILE A 167 -10.00 1.50 -14.99
N TYR A 168 -10.69 0.77 -14.13
CA TYR A 168 -10.58 -0.68 -14.04
C TYR A 168 -10.93 -1.39 -15.35
N MET A 169 -11.99 -0.95 -16.04
CA MET A 169 -12.36 -1.49 -17.36
C MET A 169 -11.25 -1.26 -18.39
N LYS A 170 -10.65 -0.06 -18.43
CA LYS A 170 -9.51 0.22 -19.30
C LYS A 170 -8.28 -0.63 -18.96
N MET A 171 -8.06 -0.94 -17.69
CA MET A 171 -6.97 -1.83 -17.29
C MET A 171 -7.19 -3.25 -17.80
N ILE A 172 -8.40 -3.80 -17.65
CA ILE A 172 -8.75 -5.13 -18.18
C ILE A 172 -8.57 -5.17 -19.70
N GLU A 173 -9.06 -4.16 -20.43
CA GLU A 173 -8.89 -4.08 -21.89
C GLU A 173 -7.41 -4.12 -22.29
N ASN A 174 -6.54 -3.44 -21.54
CA ASN A 174 -5.10 -3.43 -21.79
C ASN A 174 -4.39 -4.73 -21.35
N ASP A 175 -4.87 -5.42 -20.32
CA ASP A 175 -4.26 -6.67 -19.82
C ASP A 175 -4.64 -7.89 -20.69
N ILE A 176 -5.86 -7.93 -21.23
CA ILE A 176 -6.27 -8.92 -22.25
C ILE A 176 -5.36 -8.86 -23.49
N LEU A 177 -4.80 -7.68 -23.79
CA LEU A 177 -3.84 -7.51 -24.88
C LEU A 177 -2.41 -7.97 -24.54
N ASN A 178 -2.07 -8.19 -23.26
CA ASN A 178 -0.69 -8.36 -22.77
C ASN A 178 -0.43 -9.69 -22.01
N GLU A 179 -1.32 -10.67 -22.13
CA GLU A 179 -1.49 -11.85 -21.27
C GLU A 179 -0.29 -12.81 -21.05
N GLN A 180 0.92 -12.56 -21.56
CA GLN A 180 2.09 -13.44 -21.36
C GLN A 180 3.12 -13.00 -20.32
N SER A 181 3.01 -11.83 -19.70
CA SER A 181 4.20 -11.19 -19.06
C SER A 181 4.14 -10.87 -17.55
N ARG A 182 2.98 -10.85 -16.88
CA ARG A 182 2.89 -10.11 -15.59
C ARG A 182 3.12 -10.92 -14.31
N ILE A 183 2.65 -12.17 -14.25
CA ILE A 183 2.73 -12.98 -13.02
C ILE A 183 4.10 -13.67 -12.85
N LEU A 184 4.80 -13.98 -13.94
CA LEU A 184 6.14 -14.57 -13.91
C LEU A 184 7.28 -13.57 -13.62
N ASN A 185 7.08 -12.27 -13.85
CA ASN A 185 8.11 -11.24 -13.65
C ASN A 185 8.17 -10.73 -12.20
N TYR A 186 7.04 -10.70 -11.47
CA TYR A 186 7.03 -10.35 -10.05
C TYR A 186 7.81 -11.34 -9.16
N SER A 187 7.94 -12.60 -9.60
CA SER A 187 8.69 -13.62 -8.86
C SER A 187 10.18 -13.69 -9.25
N LYS A 188 10.59 -13.19 -10.41
CA LYS A 188 11.97 -13.33 -10.91
C LYS A 188 12.87 -12.13 -10.65
N ASP A 189 12.34 -10.91 -10.60
CA ASP A 189 13.19 -9.71 -10.48
C ASP A 189 13.33 -9.16 -9.05
N SER A 190 12.46 -9.57 -8.11
CA SER A 190 12.37 -8.90 -6.81
C SER A 190 13.24 -9.50 -5.69
N ILE A 191 13.66 -10.76 -5.77
CA ILE A 191 14.20 -11.47 -4.59
C ILE A 191 15.73 -11.53 -4.54
N ASP A 192 16.44 -11.50 -5.67
CA ASP A 192 17.90 -11.72 -5.65
C ASP A 192 18.76 -10.44 -5.54
N LYS A 193 18.18 -9.23 -5.55
CA LYS A 193 19.00 -7.99 -5.63
C LYS A 193 18.68 -6.87 -4.65
N THR A 194 17.65 -6.94 -3.81
CA THR A 194 17.32 -5.82 -2.93
C THR A 194 17.32 -6.19 -1.45
N ASN A 195 18.53 -6.26 -0.89
CA ASN A 195 18.81 -5.93 0.52
C ASN A 195 18.50 -4.44 0.83
N LEU A 196 17.46 -3.86 0.22
CA LEU A 196 17.05 -2.49 0.47
C LEU A 196 15.98 -2.51 1.56
N LYS A 197 16.43 -2.35 2.80
CA LYS A 197 15.56 -1.87 3.87
C LYS A 197 15.18 -0.42 3.55
N VAL A 198 14.08 -0.21 2.84
CA VAL A 198 13.51 1.13 2.66
C VAL A 198 12.83 1.52 3.96
N PHE A 199 13.60 2.08 4.89
CA PHE A 199 13.05 2.78 6.04
C PHE A 199 12.61 4.17 5.58
N ARG A 200 11.31 4.39 5.42
CA ARG A 200 10.76 5.74 5.40
C ARG A 200 10.72 6.24 6.84
N PHE A 201 11.78 6.91 7.29
CA PHE A 201 11.71 7.72 8.49
C PHE A 201 10.93 8.99 8.14
N PHE A 202 9.67 9.07 8.58
CA PHE A 202 8.98 10.34 8.67
C PHE A 202 9.55 11.07 9.89
N CYS A 203 10.39 12.07 9.65
CA CYS A 203 10.74 13.05 10.66
C CYS A 203 9.70 14.17 10.57
N PRO A 204 8.80 14.35 11.56
CA PRO A 204 8.03 15.57 11.64
C PRO A 204 8.98 16.74 11.97
N GLU A 205 8.74 17.90 11.36
CA GLU A 205 9.42 19.16 11.67
C GLU A 205 9.16 19.61 13.12
#